data_AF-A0ABD5ZMG7-F1
#
_entry.id   AF-A0ABD5ZMG7-F1
#
_cell.length_a   1.000
_cell.length_b   1.000
_cell.length_c   1.000
_cell.angle_alpha   90.00
_cell.angle_beta   90.00
_cell.angle_gamma   90.00
#
_symmetry.space_group_name_H-M   'P 1'
#
loop_
_entity.id
_entity.type
_entity.pdbx_description
1 polymer ?
#
loop_
_entity_poly.entity_id
_entity_poly.type
_entity_poly.pdbx_seq_one_letter_code
_entity_poly.pdbx_strand_id
1 'polypeptide(L)'
;MIPDDVIDDAERLTRLARTAVDPNEAAAHRERRDDLLAEHGYTARVRSDDRDDTLVLHPADWLEDGEVVIERVDVEEGVEIELSGTGDADEWAAVDEHNRAAAEAVVAEHGEVHGANARSLADFAGNHYAKRVEELTPAERREFVEEYFPRNAWPSDDQREAVEESVELTREHAGE
;
A
#
# COMPACT_ATOMS: atom_id res chain seq x y z
N MET A 1 -21.85 -9.88 -12.45
CA MET A 1 -20.39 -10.08 -12.61
C MET A 1 -19.82 -9.03 -13.56
N ILE A 2 -19.09 -8.09 -13.00
CA ILE A 2 -18.41 -7.01 -13.73
C ILE A 2 -17.12 -7.55 -14.39
N PRO A 3 -16.68 -7.02 -15.56
CA PRO A 3 -15.43 -7.47 -16.20
C PRO A 3 -14.17 -7.15 -15.39
N ASP A 4 -13.15 -8.02 -15.45
CA ASP A 4 -11.89 -7.85 -14.70
C ASP A 4 -11.16 -6.55 -15.05
N ASP A 5 -11.14 -6.15 -16.33
CA ASP A 5 -10.52 -4.89 -16.77
C ASP A 5 -11.19 -3.66 -16.15
N VAL A 6 -12.50 -3.75 -15.86
CA VAL A 6 -13.26 -2.69 -15.19
C VAL A 6 -12.95 -2.66 -13.69
N ILE A 7 -12.71 -3.82 -13.07
CA ILE A 7 -12.26 -3.94 -11.67
C ILE A 7 -10.89 -3.25 -11.52
N ASP A 8 -9.95 -3.60 -12.39
CA ASP A 8 -8.57 -3.06 -12.38
C ASP A 8 -8.59 -1.53 -12.54
N ASP A 9 -9.38 -1.01 -13.48
CA ASP A 9 -9.49 0.43 -13.70
C ASP A 9 -10.18 1.15 -12.52
N ALA A 10 -11.18 0.53 -11.90
CA ALA A 10 -11.85 1.09 -10.73
C ALA A 10 -10.91 1.15 -9.50
N GLU A 11 -10.09 0.12 -9.31
CA GLU A 11 -9.02 0.10 -8.31
C GLU A 11 -8.01 1.22 -8.58
N ARG A 12 -7.45 1.27 -9.79
CA ARG A 12 -6.46 2.25 -10.21
C ARG A 12 -6.94 3.69 -10.00
N LEU A 13 -8.18 4.00 -10.42
CA LEU A 13 -8.78 5.31 -10.20
C LEU A 13 -8.99 5.61 -8.72
N THR A 14 -9.33 4.61 -7.91
CA THR A 14 -9.45 4.78 -6.46
C THR A 14 -8.11 5.06 -5.80
N ARG A 15 -7.03 4.37 -6.20
CA ARG A 15 -5.66 4.64 -5.72
C ARG A 15 -5.22 6.06 -6.09
N LEU A 16 -5.41 6.46 -7.35
CA LEU A 16 -5.11 7.83 -7.81
C LEU A 16 -5.89 8.90 -7.02
N ALA A 17 -7.17 8.67 -6.75
CA ALA A 17 -7.99 9.59 -5.95
C ALA A 17 -7.50 9.75 -4.51
N ARG A 18 -6.78 8.75 -3.97
CA ARG A 18 -6.25 8.75 -2.59
C ARG A 18 -4.87 9.39 -2.50
N THR A 19 -4.05 9.27 -3.54
CA THR A 19 -2.69 9.85 -3.58
C THR A 19 -2.66 11.26 -4.15
N ALA A 20 -3.72 11.69 -4.85
CA ALA A 20 -3.83 13.03 -5.41
C ALA A 20 -3.73 14.13 -4.34
N VAL A 21 -2.83 15.10 -4.58
CA VAL A 21 -2.62 16.25 -3.70
C VAL A 21 -3.69 17.33 -3.93
N ASP A 22 -4.16 17.48 -5.16
CA ASP A 22 -5.23 18.42 -5.50
C ASP A 22 -6.60 17.76 -5.24
N PRO A 23 -7.47 18.35 -4.39
CA PRO A 23 -8.81 17.81 -4.15
C PRO A 23 -9.68 17.73 -5.40
N ASN A 24 -9.45 18.58 -6.42
CA ASN A 24 -10.18 18.52 -7.69
C ASN A 24 -9.74 17.33 -8.54
N GLU A 25 -8.44 17.02 -8.55
CA GLU A 25 -7.90 15.82 -9.20
C GLU A 25 -8.45 14.56 -8.52
N ALA A 26 -8.44 14.54 -7.18
CA ALA A 26 -9.03 13.46 -6.40
C ALA A 26 -10.52 13.26 -6.72
N ALA A 27 -11.29 14.34 -6.86
CA ALA A 27 -12.70 14.29 -7.23
C ALA A 27 -12.90 13.77 -8.66
N ALA A 28 -12.11 14.24 -9.62
CA ALA A 28 -12.20 13.81 -11.01
C ALA A 28 -11.90 12.30 -11.19
N HIS A 29 -10.96 11.75 -10.41
CA HIS A 29 -10.71 10.31 -10.39
C HIS A 29 -11.89 9.51 -9.84
N ARG A 30 -12.55 9.99 -8.78
CA ARG A 30 -13.76 9.35 -8.24
C ARG A 30 -14.92 9.40 -9.22
N GLU A 31 -15.17 10.56 -9.83
CA GLU A 31 -16.22 10.72 -10.85
C GLU A 31 -16.01 9.77 -12.02
N ARG A 32 -14.79 9.69 -12.56
CA ARG A 32 -14.48 8.76 -13.65
C ARG A 32 -14.71 7.30 -13.28
N ARG A 33 -14.38 6.92 -12.04
CA ARG A 33 -14.64 5.56 -11.53
C ARG A 33 -16.13 5.31 -11.44
N ASP A 34 -16.88 6.25 -10.88
CA ASP A 34 -18.32 6.11 -10.66
C ASP A 34 -19.06 6.03 -12.01
N ASP A 35 -18.66 6.83 -13.01
CA ASP A 35 -19.15 6.76 -14.38
C ASP A 35 -18.88 5.37 -15.01
N LEU A 36 -17.63 4.89 -14.93
CA LEU A 36 -17.23 3.59 -15.44
C LEU A 36 -18.07 2.47 -14.82
N LEU A 37 -18.24 2.44 -13.50
CA LEU A 37 -19.02 1.41 -12.81
C LEU A 37 -20.52 1.49 -13.14
N ALA A 38 -21.05 2.70 -13.31
CA ALA A 38 -22.46 2.91 -13.65
C ALA A 38 -22.82 2.30 -15.02
N GLU A 39 -21.90 2.29 -15.99
CA GLU A 39 -22.08 1.61 -17.28
C GLU A 39 -22.36 0.10 -17.13
N HIS A 40 -21.92 -0.50 -16.02
CA HIS A 40 -22.10 -1.90 -15.68
C HIS A 40 -23.17 -2.15 -14.61
N GLY A 41 -23.84 -1.10 -14.11
CA GLY A 41 -24.82 -1.22 -13.02
C GLY A 41 -24.21 -1.42 -11.63
N TYR A 42 -22.93 -1.08 -11.47
CA TYR A 42 -22.19 -1.19 -10.21
C TYR A 42 -21.95 0.18 -9.57
N THR A 43 -21.62 0.18 -8.29
CA THR A 43 -21.16 1.33 -7.51
C THR A 43 -20.00 0.94 -6.60
N ALA A 44 -19.28 1.93 -6.09
CA ALA A 44 -18.11 1.75 -5.25
C ALA A 44 -18.30 2.35 -3.85
N ARG A 45 -17.78 1.64 -2.84
CA ARG A 45 -17.62 2.15 -1.48
C ARG A 45 -16.23 1.82 -0.97
N VAL A 46 -15.57 2.78 -0.32
CA VAL A 46 -14.35 2.51 0.44
C VAL A 46 -14.74 2.24 1.89
N ARG A 47 -14.35 1.09 2.41
CA ARG A 47 -14.45 0.72 3.83
C ARG A 47 -13.06 0.89 4.44
N SER A 48 -12.96 1.81 5.39
CA SER A 48 -11.75 2.04 6.17
C SER A 48 -11.85 1.34 7.53
N ASP A 49 -10.90 0.48 7.83
CA ASP A 49 -10.70 -0.14 9.15
C ASP A 49 -9.37 0.35 9.77
N ASP A 50 -9.08 -0.02 11.02
CA ASP A 50 -7.91 0.47 11.75
C ASP A 50 -6.57 0.01 11.14
N ARG A 51 -6.62 -1.01 10.27
CA ARG A 51 -5.43 -1.62 9.63
C ARG A 51 -5.41 -1.41 8.13
N ASP A 52 -6.56 -1.52 7.48
CA ASP A 52 -6.63 -1.61 6.03
C ASP A 52 -7.85 -0.91 5.42
N ASP A 53 -7.66 -0.40 4.21
CA ASP A 53 -8.71 0.16 3.38
C ASP A 53 -9.11 -0.84 2.30
N THR A 54 -10.41 -1.11 2.18
CA THR A 54 -10.97 -2.00 1.14
C THR A 54 -11.87 -1.21 0.20
N LEU A 55 -11.64 -1.32 -1.11
CA LEU A 55 -12.61 -0.93 -2.13
C LEU A 55 -13.61 -2.06 -2.33
N VAL A 56 -14.89 -1.75 -2.13
CA VAL A 56 -16.00 -2.66 -2.35
C VAL A 56 -16.76 -2.21 -3.59
N LEU A 57 -16.82 -3.07 -4.59
CA LEU A 57 -17.67 -2.89 -5.77
C LEU A 57 -18.89 -3.78 -5.62
N HIS A 58 -20.08 -3.22 -5.79
CA HIS A 58 -21.31 -3.99 -5.72
C HIS A 58 -22.37 -3.44 -6.68
N PRO A 59 -23.36 -4.25 -7.09
CA PRO A 59 -24.50 -3.77 -7.85
C PRO A 59 -25.19 -2.59 -7.18
N ALA A 60 -25.59 -1.61 -7.98
CA ALA A 60 -26.24 -0.39 -7.48
C ALA A 60 -27.66 -0.66 -6.95
N ASP A 61 -28.32 -1.73 -7.40
CA ASP A 61 -29.67 -2.12 -7.00
C ASP A 61 -29.74 -2.71 -5.58
N TRP A 62 -28.59 -3.08 -4.99
CA TRP A 62 -28.47 -3.40 -3.56
C TRP A 62 -28.84 -2.21 -2.69
N LEU A 63 -28.78 -0.99 -3.23
CA LEU A 63 -29.09 0.21 -2.51
C LEU A 63 -30.53 0.67 -2.78
N GLU A 64 -31.21 1.11 -1.73
CA GLU A 64 -32.43 1.91 -1.79
C GLU A 64 -32.20 3.14 -0.92
N ASP A 65 -32.32 4.33 -1.51
CA ASP A 65 -32.03 5.61 -0.83
C ASP A 65 -30.64 5.68 -0.15
N GLY A 66 -29.65 4.97 -0.71
CA GLY A 66 -28.29 4.92 -0.19
C GLY A 66 -28.07 3.92 0.95
N GLU A 67 -29.11 3.19 1.36
CA GLU A 67 -29.04 2.12 2.35
C GLU A 67 -29.05 0.74 1.69
N VAL A 68 -28.31 -0.21 2.26
CA VAL A 68 -28.25 -1.59 1.76
C VAL A 68 -29.55 -2.34 2.09
N VAL A 69 -30.20 -2.89 1.05
CA VAL A 69 -31.35 -3.78 1.17
C VAL A 69 -30.85 -5.22 1.18
N ILE A 70 -30.77 -5.84 2.37
CA ILE A 70 -30.17 -7.16 2.59
C ILE A 70 -30.77 -8.24 1.68
N GLU A 71 -32.06 -8.17 1.40
CA GLU A 71 -32.77 -9.12 0.53
C GLU A 71 -32.34 -9.09 -0.94
N ARG A 72 -31.65 -8.02 -1.37
CA ARG A 72 -31.11 -7.84 -2.72
C ARG A 72 -29.64 -8.23 -2.83
N VAL A 73 -28.97 -8.49 -1.71
CA VAL A 73 -27.54 -8.79 -1.67
C VAL A 73 -27.29 -10.22 -2.13
N ASP A 74 -26.49 -10.35 -3.19
CA ASP A 74 -25.86 -11.60 -3.59
C ASP A 74 -24.35 -11.46 -3.45
N VAL A 75 -23.76 -12.08 -2.43
CA VAL A 75 -22.33 -11.94 -2.13
C VAL A 75 -21.42 -12.40 -3.28
N GLU A 76 -21.90 -13.24 -4.20
CA GLU A 76 -21.15 -13.69 -5.37
C GLU A 76 -20.99 -12.57 -6.42
N GLU A 77 -21.82 -11.53 -6.39
CA GLU A 77 -21.74 -10.39 -7.31
C GLU A 77 -20.90 -9.22 -6.81
N GLY A 78 -20.49 -9.26 -5.53
CA GLY A 78 -19.63 -8.25 -4.91
C GLY A 78 -18.14 -8.55 -5.12
N VAL A 79 -17.33 -7.49 -5.22
CA VAL A 79 -15.86 -7.58 -5.33
C VAL A 79 -15.25 -6.75 -4.21
N GLU A 80 -14.37 -7.35 -3.41
CA GLU A 80 -13.57 -6.66 -2.40
C GLU A 80 -12.10 -6.61 -2.85
N ILE A 81 -11.51 -5.41 -2.84
CA ILE A 81 -10.14 -5.15 -3.30
C ILE A 81 -9.41 -4.43 -2.17
N GLU A 82 -8.31 -5.00 -1.70
CA GLU A 82 -7.47 -4.37 -0.68
C GLU A 82 -6.68 -3.20 -1.30
N LEU A 83 -6.95 -1.98 -0.81
CA LEU A 83 -6.27 -0.75 -1.23
C LEU A 83 -4.98 -0.50 -0.45
N SER A 84 -4.85 -1.13 0.72
CA SER A 84 -3.63 -1.22 1.53
C SER A 84 -3.18 -2.67 1.53
N GLY A 85 -1.95 -2.92 1.10
CA GLY A 85 -1.45 -4.28 0.91
C GLY A 85 -0.62 -4.42 -0.37
N THR A 86 0.00 -5.58 -0.50
CA THR A 86 0.89 -5.95 -1.60
C THR A 86 0.15 -5.91 -2.93
N GLY A 87 0.54 -4.95 -3.78
CA GLY A 87 0.12 -4.88 -5.18
C GLY A 87 0.50 -6.13 -5.97
N ASP A 88 0.34 -6.06 -7.29
CA ASP A 88 0.56 -7.18 -8.22
C ASP A 88 1.87 -7.93 -7.91
N ALA A 89 1.90 -9.26 -8.11
CA ALA A 89 3.11 -10.05 -7.80
C ALA A 89 4.36 -9.57 -8.56
N ASP A 90 4.17 -9.00 -9.76
CA ASP A 90 5.23 -8.35 -10.54
C ASP A 90 5.68 -7.01 -9.93
N GLU A 91 4.77 -6.26 -9.30
CA GLU A 91 5.07 -5.06 -8.51
C GLU A 91 5.86 -5.42 -7.26
N TRP A 92 5.54 -6.55 -6.62
CA TRP A 92 6.27 -7.07 -5.47
C TRP A 92 7.73 -7.38 -5.78
N ALA A 93 7.98 -8.10 -6.89
CA ALA A 93 9.34 -8.42 -7.31
C ALA A 93 10.16 -7.16 -7.63
N ALA A 94 9.53 -6.15 -8.23
CA ALA A 94 10.18 -4.87 -8.52
C ALA A 94 10.50 -4.09 -7.24
N VAL A 95 9.58 -4.07 -6.25
CA VAL A 95 9.79 -3.43 -4.95
C VAL A 95 10.90 -4.14 -4.16
N ASP A 96 10.87 -5.47 -4.12
CA ASP A 96 11.84 -6.30 -3.41
C ASP A 96 13.26 -6.11 -3.99
N GLU A 97 13.40 -6.13 -5.32
CA GLU A 97 14.69 -5.86 -5.99
C GLU A 97 15.20 -4.43 -5.69
N HIS A 98 14.33 -3.42 -5.80
CA HIS A 98 14.67 -2.03 -5.51
C HIS A 98 15.16 -1.84 -4.06
N ASN A 99 14.42 -2.39 -3.10
CA ASN A 99 14.75 -2.27 -1.69
C ASN A 99 16.04 -3.02 -1.33
N ARG A 100 16.29 -4.19 -1.94
CA ARG A 100 17.56 -4.90 -1.75
C ARG A 100 18.74 -4.15 -2.33
N ALA A 101 18.60 -3.56 -3.52
CA ALA A 101 19.65 -2.75 -4.12
C ALA A 101 20.04 -1.57 -3.23
N ALA A 102 19.07 -0.86 -2.65
CA ALA A 102 19.33 0.21 -1.70
C ALA A 102 20.07 -0.29 -0.44
N ALA A 103 19.67 -1.44 0.11
CA ALA A 103 20.34 -2.03 1.26
C ALA A 103 21.79 -2.47 0.92
N GLU A 104 22.04 -3.00 -0.28
CA GLU A 104 23.39 -3.33 -0.74
C GLU A 104 24.28 -2.10 -0.92
N ALA A 105 23.74 -0.99 -1.42
CA ALA A 105 24.46 0.28 -1.51
C ALA A 105 24.87 0.80 -0.11
N VAL A 106 23.95 0.71 0.87
CA VAL A 106 24.27 1.06 2.27
C VAL A 106 25.37 0.17 2.84
N VAL A 107 25.37 -1.14 2.56
CA VAL A 107 26.45 -2.05 2.98
C VAL A 107 27.79 -1.61 2.39
N ALA A 108 27.81 -1.27 1.09
CA ALA A 108 29.03 -0.90 0.39
C ALA A 108 29.64 0.42 0.90
N GLU A 109 28.81 1.39 1.27
CA GLU A 109 29.27 2.73 1.65
C GLU A 109 29.40 2.94 3.16
N HIS A 110 28.51 2.33 3.95
CA HIS A 110 28.39 2.59 5.40
C HIS A 110 28.68 1.36 6.26
N GLY A 111 28.90 0.20 5.63
CA GLY A 111 29.32 -1.03 6.30
C GLY A 111 28.18 -1.88 6.88
N GLU A 112 28.55 -3.00 7.50
CA GLU A 112 27.60 -4.08 7.84
C GLU A 112 26.58 -3.72 8.93
N VAL A 113 26.87 -2.78 9.84
CA VAL A 113 25.89 -2.38 10.87
C VAL A 113 24.71 -1.68 10.23
N HIS A 114 24.97 -0.62 9.46
CA HIS A 114 23.94 0.08 8.70
C HIS A 114 23.32 -0.83 7.64
N GLY A 115 24.13 -1.64 6.97
CA GLY A 115 23.65 -2.59 5.96
C GLY A 115 22.69 -3.65 6.51
N ALA A 116 22.95 -4.21 7.69
CA ALA A 116 22.04 -5.15 8.33
C ALA A 116 20.71 -4.49 8.73
N ASN A 117 20.77 -3.25 9.22
CA ASN A 117 19.57 -2.47 9.52
C ASN A 117 18.77 -2.15 8.25
N ALA A 118 19.46 -1.76 7.17
CA ALA A 118 18.87 -1.47 5.87
C ALA A 118 18.16 -2.69 5.26
N ARG A 119 18.76 -3.89 5.36
CA ARG A 119 18.12 -5.15 4.94
C ARG A 119 16.84 -5.42 5.71
N SER A 120 16.86 -5.21 7.03
CA SER A 120 15.66 -5.38 7.87
C SER A 120 14.56 -4.37 7.53
N LEU A 121 14.94 -3.13 7.20
CA LEU A 121 14.01 -2.11 6.73
C LEU A 121 13.44 -2.45 5.34
N ALA A 122 14.26 -2.98 4.43
CA ALA A 122 13.83 -3.47 3.12
C ALA A 122 12.81 -4.61 3.27
N ASP A 123 13.08 -5.57 4.14
CA ASP A 123 12.17 -6.67 4.47
C ASP A 123 10.85 -6.14 5.05
N PHE A 124 10.90 -5.15 5.95
CA PHE A 124 9.71 -4.51 6.49
C PHE A 124 8.91 -3.79 5.41
N ALA A 125 9.55 -2.94 4.61
CA ALA A 125 8.88 -2.16 3.58
C ALA A 125 8.22 -3.07 2.53
N GLY A 126 8.94 -4.08 2.05
CA GLY A 126 8.46 -5.00 1.02
C GLY A 126 7.45 -6.03 1.53
N ASN A 127 7.73 -6.69 2.66
CA ASN A 127 6.84 -7.75 3.16
C ASN A 127 5.61 -7.20 3.89
N HIS A 128 5.74 -6.08 4.61
CA HIS A 128 4.67 -5.54 5.45
C HIS A 128 3.78 -4.53 4.71
N TYR A 129 4.36 -3.73 3.82
CA TYR A 129 3.62 -2.68 3.10
C TYR A 129 3.69 -2.78 1.59
N ALA A 130 4.55 -3.63 1.02
CA ALA A 130 4.82 -3.67 -0.41
C ALA A 130 5.31 -2.34 -0.98
N LYS A 131 5.97 -1.54 -0.15
CA LYS A 131 6.43 -0.21 -0.52
C LYS A 131 7.91 -0.21 -0.80
N ARG A 132 8.31 0.73 -1.65
CA ARG A 132 9.70 1.14 -1.70
C ARG A 132 10.09 1.85 -0.40
N VAL A 133 11.35 1.73 -0.01
CA VAL A 133 11.83 2.23 1.29
C VAL A 133 11.64 3.74 1.43
N GLU A 134 11.85 4.49 0.36
CA GLU A 134 11.73 5.96 0.31
C GLU A 134 10.29 6.46 0.46
N GLU A 135 9.30 5.61 0.15
CA GLU A 135 7.86 5.90 0.20
C GLU A 135 7.24 5.64 1.58
N LEU A 136 7.97 5.00 2.51
CA LEU A 136 7.49 4.81 3.87
C LEU A 136 7.20 6.15 4.53
N THR A 137 6.00 6.28 5.09
CA THR A 137 5.58 7.47 5.84
C THR A 137 6.32 7.59 7.18
N PRO A 138 6.36 8.77 7.79
CA PRO A 138 6.98 8.93 9.11
C PRO A 138 6.37 8.04 10.20
N ALA A 139 5.09 7.65 10.08
CA ALA A 139 4.45 6.75 11.03
C ALA A 139 4.94 5.31 10.87
N GLU A 140 4.98 4.80 9.63
CA GLU A 140 5.47 3.46 9.30
C GLU A 140 6.97 3.32 9.66
N ARG A 141 7.78 4.38 9.49
CA ARG A 141 9.19 4.36 9.92
C ARG A 141 9.34 4.31 11.44
N ARG A 142 8.48 4.98 12.19
CA ARG A 142 8.47 4.85 13.66
C ARG A 142 8.06 3.44 14.08
N GLU A 143 7.03 2.89 13.44
CA GLU A 143 6.62 1.50 13.68
C GLU A 143 7.77 0.52 13.39
N PHE A 144 8.53 0.73 12.31
CA PHE A 144 9.73 -0.05 12.05
C PHE A 144 10.70 -0.02 13.24
N VAL A 145 11.09 1.18 13.68
CA VAL A 145 12.11 1.36 14.73
C VAL A 145 11.63 0.86 16.10
N GLU A 146 10.41 1.21 16.50
CA GLU A 146 9.91 0.99 17.85
C GLU A 146 9.31 -0.41 18.04
N GLU A 147 8.77 -1.01 16.97
CA GLU A 147 8.01 -2.25 17.07
C GLU A 147 8.61 -3.39 16.25
N TYR A 148 8.77 -3.20 14.94
CA TYR A 148 9.15 -4.30 14.05
C TYR A 148 10.59 -4.73 14.27
N PHE A 149 11.53 -3.78 14.20
CA PHE A 149 12.97 -4.02 14.28
C PHE A 149 13.39 -4.75 15.57
N PRO A 150 13.00 -4.31 16.79
CA PRO A 150 13.40 -5.00 18.01
C PRO A 150 12.77 -6.39 18.16
N ARG A 151 11.60 -6.65 17.54
CA ARG A 151 10.89 -7.94 17.63
C ARG A 151 11.38 -8.96 16.60
N ASN A 152 11.77 -8.51 15.41
CA ASN A 152 12.02 -9.39 14.27
C ASN A 152 13.50 -9.49 13.88
N ALA A 153 14.28 -8.41 14.03
CA ALA A 153 15.67 -8.37 13.57
C ALA A 153 16.68 -8.91 14.60
N TRP A 154 16.27 -9.02 15.87
CA TRP A 154 17.13 -9.39 17.01
C TRP A 154 18.46 -8.60 17.03
N PRO A 155 18.41 -7.26 17.03
CA PRO A 155 19.58 -6.44 16.75
C PRO A 155 20.59 -6.41 17.89
N SER A 156 21.87 -6.30 17.53
CA SER A 156 22.97 -5.97 18.44
C SER A 156 22.84 -4.56 19.01
N ASP A 157 23.63 -4.23 20.03
CA ASP A 157 23.62 -2.88 20.62
C ASP A 157 24.02 -1.81 19.58
N ASP A 158 25.06 -2.06 18.79
CA ASP A 158 25.50 -1.16 17.71
C ASP A 158 24.39 -0.96 16.65
N GLN A 159 23.67 -2.03 16.29
CA GLN A 159 22.55 -1.96 15.36
C GLN A 159 21.37 -1.16 15.93
N ARG A 160 21.08 -1.29 17.23
CA ARG A 160 20.03 -0.52 17.90
C ARG A 160 20.38 0.96 17.96
N GLU A 161 21.62 1.30 18.27
CA GLU A 161 22.07 2.69 18.34
C GLU A 161 22.04 3.36 16.95
N ALA A 162 22.40 2.61 15.92
CA ALA A 162 22.46 3.11 14.55
C ALA A 162 21.12 3.08 13.78
N VAL A 163 20.03 2.56 14.35
CA VAL A 163 18.83 2.22 13.56
C VAL A 163 18.18 3.44 12.88
N GLU A 164 18.02 4.56 13.59
CA GLU A 164 17.39 5.76 13.03
C GLU A 164 18.22 6.35 11.88
N GLU A 165 19.55 6.42 12.06
CA GLU A 165 20.47 6.86 10.99
C GLU A 165 20.44 5.90 9.80
N SER A 166 20.41 4.59 10.06
CA SER A 166 20.32 3.58 9.00
C SER A 166 19.05 3.71 8.17
N VAL A 167 17.93 4.09 8.81
CA VAL A 167 16.66 4.34 8.10
C VAL A 167 16.82 5.49 7.11
N GLU A 168 17.39 6.61 7.53
CA GLU A 168 17.54 7.76 6.63
C GLU A 168 18.58 7.49 5.53
N LEU A 169 19.71 6.85 5.83
CA LEU A 169 20.70 6.42 4.82
C LEU A 169 20.07 5.51 3.76
N THR A 170 19.24 4.55 4.17
CA THR A 170 18.57 3.64 3.23
C THR A 170 17.59 4.38 2.32
N ARG A 171 16.87 5.38 2.84
CA ARG A 171 15.94 6.19 2.04
C ARG A 171 16.66 7.07 1.04
N GLU A 172 17.82 7.62 1.41
CA GLU A 172 18.67 8.38 0.50
C GLU A 172 19.10 7.49 -0.67
N HIS A 173 19.71 6.33 -0.38
CA HIS A 173 20.15 5.36 -1.38
C HIS A 173 19.03 4.80 -2.27
N ALA A 174 17.81 4.69 -1.74
CA ALA A 174 16.66 4.21 -2.51
C ALA A 174 16.04 5.29 -3.44
N GLY A 175 16.31 6.57 -3.18
CA GLY A 175 15.81 7.70 -3.97
C GLY A 175 16.74 8.19 -5.09
N GLU A 176 17.93 7.58 -5.23
CA GLU A 176 18.96 7.93 -6.23
C GLU A 176 18.77 7.29 -7.61
#